data_AF-A0A842TRM0-F1
#
_entry.id   AF-A0A842TRM0-F1
#
_cell.length_a   1.000
_cell.length_b   1.000
_cell.length_c   1.000
_cell.angle_alpha   90.00
_cell.angle_beta   90.00
_cell.angle_gamma   90.00
#
_symmetry.space_group_name_H-M   'P 1'
#
loop_
_entity.id
_entity.type
_entity.pdbx_description
1 polymer ?
#
loop_
_entity_poly.entity_id
_entity_poly.type
_entity_poly.pdbx_seq_one_letter_code
_entity_poly.pdbx_strand_id
1 'polypeptide(L)'
;MNKKRVIPIALVVLISLSVFVSAYMTESDYGPYDVEIKLQEGWNIVAGTILEDGISANSEIQLNDIEVMWYYSPLQKKYIRTYPDADWEGINQDDEDFALTNAMWIYSNKAGTIKYDTFEDYPPLNLRQLYSGWNFVTI
;
A
#
# COMPACT_ATOMS: atom_id res chain seq x y z
N MET A 1 22.77 -29.75 -29.43
CA MET A 1 21.29 -29.66 -29.55
C MET A 1 20.94 -29.19 -30.96
N ASN A 2 20.05 -29.89 -31.66
CA ASN A 2 19.81 -29.65 -33.09
C ASN A 2 19.04 -28.33 -33.26
N LYS A 3 19.69 -27.26 -33.75
CA LYS A 3 19.16 -25.87 -33.80
C LYS A 3 17.78 -25.78 -34.47
N LYS A 4 17.46 -26.72 -35.37
CA LYS A 4 16.17 -26.85 -36.05
C LYS A 4 14.98 -27.18 -35.13
N ARG A 5 15.21 -27.72 -33.93
CA ARG A 5 14.14 -28.05 -32.96
C ARG A 5 13.99 -27.01 -31.83
N VAL A 6 14.97 -26.15 -31.62
CA VAL A 6 14.98 -25.19 -30.51
C VAL A 6 14.06 -24.00 -30.78
N ILE A 7 14.07 -23.50 -32.02
CA ILE A 7 13.27 -22.36 -32.45
C ILE A 7 11.75 -22.58 -32.27
N PRO A 8 11.14 -23.70 -32.74
CA PRO A 8 9.70 -23.90 -32.57
C PRO A 8 9.30 -24.07 -31.09
N ILE A 9 10.15 -24.69 -30.27
CA ILE A 9 9.89 -24.85 -28.83
C ILE A 9 9.92 -23.48 -28.14
N ALA A 10 10.91 -22.63 -28.45
CA ALA A 10 10.99 -21.29 -27.90
C ALA A 10 9.79 -20.43 -28.29
N LEU A 11 9.29 -20.57 -29.52
CA LEU A 11 8.10 -19.87 -30.02
C LEU A 11 6.82 -20.30 -29.30
N VAL A 12 6.63 -21.60 -29.06
CA VAL A 12 5.48 -22.11 -28.28
C VAL A 12 5.52 -21.60 -26.84
N VAL A 13 6.70 -21.56 -26.23
CA VAL A 13 6.87 -21.00 -24.86
C VAL A 13 6.56 -19.49 -24.84
N LEU A 14 7.04 -18.73 -25.83
CA LEU A 14 6.74 -17.30 -25.96
C LEU A 14 5.24 -17.03 -26.14
N ILE A 15 4.56 -17.84 -26.95
CA ILE A 15 3.11 -17.71 -27.17
C ILE A 15 2.33 -18.10 -25.90
N SER A 16 2.80 -19.09 -25.15
CA SER A 16 2.18 -19.49 -23.87
C SER A 16 2.37 -18.46 -22.76
N LEU A 17 3.41 -17.64 -22.83
CA LEU A 17 3.62 -16.50 -21.93
C LEU A 17 2.74 -15.29 -22.30
N SER A 18 2.24 -15.24 -23.53
CA SER A 18 1.30 -14.22 -24.01
C SER A 18 -0.18 -14.61 -23.83
N VAL A 19 -0.50 -15.55 -22.94
CA VAL A 19 -1.88 -15.70 -22.46
C VAL A 19 -2.20 -14.44 -21.67
N PHE A 20 -2.77 -13.47 -22.37
CA PHE A 20 -3.19 -12.19 -21.85
C PHE A 20 -4.12 -12.42 -20.66
N VAL A 21 -3.65 -12.03 -19.48
CA VAL A 21 -4.51 -11.80 -18.31
C VAL A 21 -5.39 -10.60 -18.67
N SER A 22 -6.50 -10.88 -19.38
CA SER A 22 -7.53 -9.88 -19.61
C SER A 22 -8.34 -9.74 -18.33
N ALA A 23 -7.84 -8.93 -17.39
CA ALA A 23 -8.63 -8.49 -16.26
C ALA A 23 -9.57 -7.39 -16.77
N TYR A 24 -10.89 -7.66 -16.77
CA TYR A 24 -11.87 -6.60 -16.91
C TYR A 24 -12.04 -5.94 -15.54
N MET A 25 -11.85 -4.63 -15.49
CA MET A 25 -11.99 -3.85 -14.28
C MET A 25 -13.40 -3.26 -14.26
N THR A 26 -14.22 -3.73 -13.32
CA THR A 26 -15.50 -3.10 -12.99
C THR A 26 -15.20 -1.82 -12.23
N GLU A 27 -15.84 -0.73 -12.61
CA GLU A 27 -15.81 0.54 -11.88
C GLU A 27 -16.25 0.28 -10.44
N SER A 28 -15.36 0.49 -9.47
CA SER A 28 -15.73 0.47 -8.05
C SER A 28 -15.98 1.91 -7.63
N ASP A 29 -17.04 2.11 -6.84
CA ASP A 29 -17.26 3.38 -6.17
C ASP A 29 -15.99 3.75 -5.37
N TYR A 30 -15.50 4.98 -5.53
CA TYR A 30 -14.41 5.53 -4.72
C TYR A 30 -14.93 5.76 -3.31
N GLY A 31 -14.12 5.47 -2.29
CA GLY A 31 -14.53 5.62 -0.91
C GLY A 31 -13.55 5.04 0.10
N PRO A 32 -13.83 5.24 1.39
CA PRO A 32 -13.09 4.59 2.47
C PRO A 32 -13.33 3.07 2.43
N TYR A 33 -12.30 2.30 2.79
CA TYR A 33 -12.35 0.86 2.95
C TYR A 33 -12.13 0.48 4.41
N ASP A 34 -12.96 -0.43 4.92
CA ASP A 34 -12.73 -1.10 6.20
C ASP A 34 -11.58 -2.09 6.03
N VAL A 35 -10.46 -1.85 6.72
CA VAL A 35 -9.26 -2.70 6.66
C VAL A 35 -9.12 -3.51 7.95
N GLU A 36 -8.93 -4.83 7.81
CA GLU A 36 -8.60 -5.74 8.92
C GLU A 36 -7.28 -6.46 8.62
N ILE A 37 -6.25 -6.17 9.43
CA ILE A 37 -4.90 -6.74 9.26
C ILE A 37 -4.39 -7.32 10.58
N LYS A 38 -3.65 -8.44 10.50
CA LYS A 38 -2.90 -8.99 11.64
C LYS A 38 -1.50 -8.39 11.68
N LEU A 39 -1.22 -7.61 12.72
CA LEU A 39 0.13 -7.12 13.02
C LEU A 39 0.87 -8.10 13.93
N GLN A 40 2.18 -8.18 13.71
CA GLN A 40 3.12 -8.72 14.68
C GLN A 40 3.63 -7.59 15.58
N GLU A 41 4.12 -7.94 16.76
CA GLU A 41 4.94 -7.01 17.54
C GLU A 41 6.21 -6.68 16.72
N GLY A 42 6.51 -5.40 16.58
CA GLY A 42 7.56 -4.86 15.73
C GLY A 42 7.05 -4.17 14.46
N TRP A 43 7.85 -4.20 13.41
CA TRP A 43 7.58 -3.53 12.13
C TRP A 43 6.62 -4.32 11.24
N ASN A 44 5.63 -3.62 10.70
CA ASN A 44 4.64 -4.12 9.75
C ASN A 44 4.42 -3.12 8.62
N ILE A 45 3.71 -3.53 7.57
CA ILE A 45 3.26 -2.67 6.48
C ILE A 45 1.73 -2.66 6.47
N VAL A 46 1.15 -1.46 6.37
CA VAL A 46 -0.31 -1.24 6.31
C VAL A 46 -0.67 -0.31 5.16
N ALA A 47 -1.93 -0.31 4.74
CA ALA A 47 -2.46 0.71 3.84
C ALA A 47 -2.48 2.07 4.55
N GLY A 48 -2.20 3.14 3.82
CA GLY A 48 -2.15 4.48 4.40
C GLY A 48 -3.48 4.91 5.03
N THR A 49 -3.37 5.54 6.18
CA THR A 49 -4.48 6.02 7.00
C THR A 49 -3.97 7.07 7.99
N ILE A 50 -4.87 7.80 8.62
CA ILE A 50 -4.61 8.63 9.80
C ILE A 50 -5.07 7.83 11.02
N LEU A 51 -4.12 7.25 11.76
CA LEU A 51 -4.45 6.32 12.86
C LEU A 51 -5.30 6.95 13.97
N GLU A 52 -5.16 8.25 14.19
CA GLU A 52 -5.85 8.99 15.26
C GLU A 52 -7.37 9.01 15.05
N ASP A 53 -7.80 9.04 13.78
CA ASP A 53 -9.21 9.07 13.40
C ASP A 53 -9.70 7.71 12.86
N GLY A 54 -8.76 6.86 12.41
CA GLY A 54 -9.08 5.66 11.64
C GLY A 54 -9.24 4.37 12.43
N ILE A 55 -8.63 4.20 13.62
CA ILE A 55 -8.67 2.90 14.33
C ILE A 55 -10.05 2.65 14.94
N SER A 56 -10.65 1.51 14.60
CA SER A 56 -11.95 1.11 15.13
C SER A 56 -11.90 0.77 16.62
N ALA A 57 -12.94 1.15 17.36
CA ALA A 57 -13.08 0.86 18.79
C ALA A 57 -13.10 -0.64 19.13
N ASN A 58 -13.40 -1.52 18.16
CA ASN A 58 -13.40 -2.98 18.32
C ASN A 58 -12.08 -3.65 17.88
N SER A 59 -11.06 -2.88 17.52
CA SER A 59 -9.72 -3.35 17.16
C SER A 59 -8.98 -3.94 18.37
N GLU A 60 -8.23 -5.04 18.19
CA GLU A 60 -7.40 -5.59 19.28
C GLU A 60 -6.19 -4.70 19.55
N ILE A 61 -5.66 -4.08 18.49
CA ILE A 61 -4.59 -3.09 18.54
C ILE A 61 -5.22 -1.70 18.57
N GLN A 62 -4.87 -0.92 19.58
CA GLN A 62 -5.35 0.44 19.77
C GLN A 62 -4.23 1.45 19.47
N LEU A 63 -4.56 2.75 19.38
CA LEU A 63 -3.59 3.79 19.04
C LEU A 63 -2.36 3.80 19.97
N ASN A 64 -2.55 3.54 21.26
CA ASN A 64 -1.48 3.46 22.26
C ASN A 64 -0.59 2.21 22.12
N ASP A 65 -0.99 1.24 21.31
CA ASP A 65 -0.18 0.06 20.96
C ASP A 65 0.73 0.33 19.74
N ILE A 66 0.62 1.51 19.11
CA ILE A 66 1.45 1.95 17.99
C ILE A 66 2.49 2.95 18.49
N GLU A 67 3.76 2.73 18.15
CA GLU A 67 4.84 3.65 18.57
C GLU A 67 5.17 4.67 17.50
N VAL A 68 5.13 4.28 16.23
CA VAL A 68 5.52 5.15 15.12
C VAL A 68 4.94 4.67 13.80
N MET A 69 4.68 5.60 12.89
CA MET A 69 4.27 5.33 11.52
C MET A 69 5.00 6.25 10.54
N TRP A 70 5.40 5.68 9.41
CA TRP A 70 6.13 6.39 8.34
C TRP A 70 5.59 5.97 6.99
N TYR A 71 5.54 6.90 6.05
CA TYR A 71 5.44 6.57 4.63
C TYR A 71 6.70 6.99 3.89
N TYR A 72 6.99 6.33 2.78
CA TYR A 72 8.07 6.75 1.88
C TYR A 72 7.50 7.68 0.82
N SER A 73 7.96 8.92 0.77
CA SER A 73 7.63 9.86 -0.32
C SER A 73 8.49 9.54 -1.54
N PRO A 74 7.90 9.06 -2.66
CA PRO A 74 8.66 8.83 -3.88
C PRO A 74 9.03 10.15 -4.60
N LEU A 75 8.27 11.23 -4.35
CA LEU A 75 8.53 12.57 -4.86
C LEU A 75 9.75 13.20 -4.18
N GLN A 76 9.77 13.18 -2.85
CA GLN A 76 10.83 13.79 -2.04
C GLN A 76 11.99 12.83 -1.75
N LYS A 77 11.83 11.53 -2.04
CA LYS A 77 12.83 10.45 -1.85
C LYS A 77 13.29 10.31 -0.40
N LYS A 78 12.39 10.50 0.55
CA LYS A 78 12.64 10.36 2.00
C LYS A 78 11.45 9.72 2.70
N TYR A 79 11.70 9.19 3.90
CA TYR A 79 10.63 8.80 4.80
C TYR A 79 10.08 10.02 5.52
N ILE A 80 8.76 10.08 5.63
CA ILE A 80 8.01 11.15 6.27
C ILE A 80 7.15 10.52 7.37
N ARG A 81 7.23 11.10 8.57
CA ARG A 81 6.56 10.58 9.75
C ARG A 81 5.09 10.95 9.69
N THR A 82 4.22 9.97 9.86
CA THR A 82 2.77 10.18 9.97
C THR A 82 2.26 9.97 11.39
N TYR A 83 3.06 9.35 12.27
CA TYR A 83 2.76 9.22 13.69
C TYR A 83 4.04 8.92 14.50
N PRO A 84 4.17 9.34 15.78
CA PRO A 84 3.43 10.42 16.42
C PRO A 84 3.96 11.77 15.93
N ASP A 85 3.17 12.84 16.07
CA ASP A 85 3.52 14.19 15.58
C ASP A 85 3.86 14.18 14.07
N ALA A 86 2.84 14.00 13.24
CA ALA A 86 2.98 13.92 11.80
C ALA A 86 3.73 15.14 11.22
N ASP A 87 4.65 14.89 10.28
CA ASP A 87 5.33 15.92 9.50
C ASP A 87 4.40 16.41 8.39
N TRP A 88 3.39 17.21 8.78
CA TRP A 88 2.39 17.76 7.87
C TRP A 88 3.00 18.65 6.78
N GLU A 89 4.12 19.31 7.04
CA GLU A 89 4.83 20.07 6.00
C GLU A 89 5.37 19.13 4.92
N GLY A 90 5.97 18.00 5.32
CA GLY A 90 6.39 16.95 4.41
C GLY A 90 5.23 16.31 3.64
N ILE A 91 4.12 16.00 4.31
CA ILE A 91 2.93 15.41 3.69
C ILE A 91 2.32 16.38 2.65
N ASN A 92 2.16 17.66 3.00
CA ASN A 92 1.56 18.65 2.12
C ASN A 92 2.39 18.96 0.86
N GLN A 93 3.70 18.68 0.87
CA GLN A 93 4.54 18.77 -0.33
C GLN A 93 4.22 17.67 -1.36
N ASP A 94 3.68 16.54 -0.90
CA ASP A 94 3.33 15.37 -1.71
C ASP A 94 1.87 15.37 -2.17
N ASP A 95 1.03 16.21 -1.57
CA ASP A 95 -0.44 16.07 -1.51
C ASP A 95 -0.86 14.98 -0.50
N GLU A 96 -1.81 15.31 0.39
CA GLU A 96 -2.27 14.41 1.47
C GLU A 96 -2.94 13.16 0.90
N ASP A 97 -3.81 13.31 -0.12
CA ASP A 97 -4.50 12.20 -0.75
C ASP A 97 -3.49 11.26 -1.41
N PHE A 98 -2.44 11.82 -2.00
CA PHE A 98 -1.34 11.01 -2.52
C PHE A 98 -0.58 10.29 -1.39
N ALA A 99 -0.21 10.97 -0.31
CA ALA A 99 0.53 10.38 0.80
C ALA A 99 -0.24 9.22 1.46
N LEU A 100 -1.54 9.40 1.71
CA LEU A 100 -2.40 8.42 2.39
C LEU A 100 -2.76 7.22 1.52
N THR A 101 -2.44 7.22 0.22
CA THR A 101 -2.69 6.08 -0.68
C THR A 101 -1.48 5.18 -0.89
N ASN A 102 -0.35 5.56 -0.31
CA ASN A 102 0.87 4.76 -0.23
C ASN A 102 0.82 3.78 0.95
N ALA A 103 1.61 2.71 0.86
CA ALA A 103 1.81 1.82 1.99
C ALA A 103 2.68 2.50 3.06
N MET A 104 2.36 2.24 4.33
CA MET A 104 3.05 2.82 5.47
C MET A 104 3.71 1.74 6.32
N TRP A 105 4.92 2.04 6.80
CA TRP A 105 5.56 1.28 7.86
C TRP A 105 4.97 1.67 9.19
N ILE A 106 4.52 0.68 9.96
CA ILE A 106 3.98 0.88 11.30
C ILE A 106 4.73 -0.02 12.28
N TYR A 107 5.13 0.53 13.42
CA TYR A 107 5.69 -0.24 14.52
C TYR A 107 4.63 -0.42 15.61
N SER A 108 4.31 -1.67 15.96
CA SER A 108 3.41 -1.97 17.07
C SER A 108 4.17 -2.65 18.22
N ASN A 109 3.87 -2.25 19.45
CA ASN A 109 4.39 -2.89 20.66
C ASN A 109 3.58 -4.15 21.05
N LYS A 110 2.61 -4.55 20.23
CA LYS A 110 1.67 -5.62 20.51
C LYS A 110 1.27 -6.35 19.22
N ALA A 111 1.33 -7.68 19.25
CA ALA A 111 0.74 -8.49 18.19
C ALA A 111 -0.78 -8.57 18.33
N GLY A 112 -1.51 -8.56 17.21
CA GLY A 112 -2.97 -8.59 17.22
C GLY A 112 -3.58 -8.11 15.92
N THR A 113 -4.90 -8.04 15.88
CA THR A 113 -5.64 -7.54 14.74
C THR A 113 -5.87 -6.04 14.87
N ILE A 114 -5.39 -5.27 13.90
CA ILE A 114 -5.75 -3.87 13.73
C ILE A 114 -6.93 -3.75 12.77
N LYS A 115 -7.92 -2.93 13.14
CA LYS A 115 -9.07 -2.58 12.31
C LYS A 115 -9.13 -1.08 12.14
N TYR A 116 -9.18 -0.60 10.91
CA TYR A 116 -9.20 0.82 10.62
C TYR A 116 -9.80 1.14 9.26
N ASP A 117 -10.19 2.40 9.08
CA ASP A 117 -10.71 2.89 7.80
C ASP A 117 -9.61 3.59 7.00
N THR A 118 -9.57 3.37 5.68
CA THR A 118 -8.75 4.22 4.80
C THR A 118 -9.38 5.61 4.67
N PHE A 119 -8.63 6.57 4.14
CA PHE A 119 -9.12 7.94 3.91
C PHE A 119 -10.33 7.98 2.96
N GLU A 120 -11.17 9.02 3.05
CA GLU A 120 -12.45 9.11 2.33
C GLU A 120 -12.30 8.93 0.81
N ASP A 121 -11.22 9.47 0.23
CA ASP A 121 -10.96 9.45 -1.21
C ASP A 121 -9.91 8.41 -1.63
N TYR A 122 -9.90 7.22 -1.01
CA TYR A 122 -8.91 6.18 -1.32
C TYR A 122 -9.14 5.58 -2.73
N PRO A 123 -8.30 5.90 -3.74
CA PRO A 123 -8.55 5.53 -5.11
C PRO A 123 -8.09 4.08 -5.38
N PRO A 124 -8.74 3.38 -6.32
CA PRO A 124 -8.33 2.06 -6.76
C PRO A 124 -6.94 2.11 -7.38
N LEU A 125 -6.27 0.96 -7.34
CA LEU A 125 -4.86 0.82 -7.68
C LEU A 125 -4.51 1.36 -9.08
N ASN A 126 -5.42 1.25 -10.04
CA ASN A 126 -5.21 1.70 -11.43
C ASN A 126 -5.22 3.22 -11.60
N LEU A 127 -5.71 3.97 -10.60
CA LEU A 127 -5.71 5.44 -10.59
C LEU A 127 -4.60 6.04 -9.75
N ARG A 128 -3.90 5.21 -8.96
CA ARG A 128 -2.77 5.68 -8.15
C ARG A 128 -1.60 6.07 -9.04
N GLN A 129 -1.08 7.27 -8.80
CA GLN A 129 0.08 7.77 -9.52
C GLN A 129 1.35 7.08 -9.00
N LEU A 130 2.16 6.55 -9.92
CA LEU A 130 3.48 5.98 -9.60
C LEU A 130 4.58 6.86 -10.16
N TYR A 131 5.69 6.94 -9.44
CA TYR A 131 6.85 7.76 -9.82
C TYR A 131 8.08 6.90 -10.12
N SER A 132 9.08 7.48 -10.78
CA SER A 132 10.33 6.76 -11.06
C SER A 132 11.06 6.41 -9.75
N GLY A 133 11.46 5.16 -9.59
CA GLY A 133 12.17 4.68 -8.40
C GLY A 133 11.30 3.77 -7.55
N TRP A 134 11.44 3.88 -6.23
CA TRP A 134 10.70 3.05 -5.27
C TRP A 134 9.31 3.64 -5.03
N ASN A 135 8.29 2.78 -5.08
CA ASN A 135 6.92 3.09 -4.68
C ASN A 135 6.47 1.94 -3.79
N PHE A 136 5.79 2.23 -2.69
CA PHE A 136 5.25 1.21 -1.80
C PHE A 136 3.72 1.30 -1.85
N VAL A 137 3.08 0.20 -2.26
CA VAL A 137 1.63 0.15 -2.49
C VAL A 137 1.02 -1.07 -1.79
N THR A 138 -0.19 -0.89 -1.27
CA THR A 138 -1.03 -1.96 -0.73
C THR A 138 -2.17 -2.29 -1.70
N ILE A 139 -2.56 -3.58 -1.73
CA ILE A 139 -3.58 -4.16 -2.62
C ILE A 139 -4.67 -4.79 -1.77
#